data_AF-A0A537SD38-F1
#
_entry.id   AF-A0A537SD38-F1
#
_cell.length_a   1.000
_cell.length_b   1.000
_cell.length_c   1.000
_cell.angle_alpha   90.00
_cell.angle_beta   90.00
_cell.angle_gamma   90.00
#
_symmetry.space_group_name_H-M   'P 1'
#
loop_
_entity.id
_entity.type
_entity.pdbx_description
1 polymer ?
#
loop_
_entity_poly.entity_id
_entity_poly.type
_entity_poly.pdbx_seq_one_letter_code
_entity_poly.pdbx_strand_id
1 'polypeptide(L)'
;MSIAAGPDCWRRSSSGSRRRDTDAAQFPCKVNLDLTAKERSMTELYVFPPSPRAFKVMALANHLGIEPTLHMLDLIKGEQKSPQYAALNPNMRMPTLKDGDYVLWESNAILQYLAAKRPQSGLLPTDEKARLDVTRWQFWDLAHWDPTCAVFIFENVVKSVVLKSGEPDPAAIAKATESFHRIAKVLDGQLKGKQ
;
A
#
# COMPACT_ATOMS: atom_id res chain seq x y z
N MET A 1 -12.27 63.05 31.25
CA MET A 1 -12.61 61.80 31.97
C MET A 1 -11.78 60.69 31.34
N SER A 2 -10.56 60.45 31.85
CA SER A 2 -10.20 59.42 32.85
C SER A 2 -10.35 58.00 32.25
N ILE A 3 -9.35 57.11 32.20
CA ILE A 3 -8.09 56.94 32.95
C ILE A 3 -7.07 56.20 32.05
N ALA A 4 -5.80 56.61 32.11
CA ALA A 4 -4.64 55.80 31.77
C ALA A 4 -3.96 55.34 33.07
N ALA A 5 -3.44 54.10 33.13
CA ALA A 5 -2.40 53.72 34.08
C ALA A 5 -1.64 52.48 33.56
N GLY A 6 -0.31 52.63 33.47
CA GLY A 6 0.66 51.63 33.05
C GLY A 6 1.22 50.77 34.18
N PRO A 7 2.43 50.20 34.01
CA PRO A 7 2.91 48.99 34.71
C PRO A 7 3.83 49.25 35.92
N ASP A 8 4.18 48.14 36.58
CA ASP A 8 5.27 47.90 37.55
C ASP A 8 5.23 48.56 38.93
N CYS A 9 5.26 47.73 39.98
CA CYS A 9 6.41 47.63 40.92
C CYS A 9 6.06 46.90 42.22
N TRP A 10 6.70 45.74 42.42
CA TRP A 10 7.43 45.35 43.62
C TRP A 10 7.05 45.93 45.00
N ARG A 11 6.58 45.06 45.91
CA ARG A 11 7.04 45.07 47.31
C ARG A 11 7.04 43.65 47.91
N ARG A 12 8.22 43.24 48.39
CA ARG A 12 8.55 41.98 49.10
C ARG A 12 8.24 42.06 50.60
N SER A 13 7.98 40.90 51.22
CA SER A 13 8.67 40.41 52.45
C SER A 13 8.21 38.97 52.74
N SER A 14 9.06 37.94 52.54
CA SER A 14 9.76 37.14 53.59
C SER A 14 8.84 36.57 54.67
N SER A 15 8.77 35.27 54.98
CA SER A 15 9.85 34.29 55.20
C SER A 15 9.22 32.89 55.33
N GLY A 16 9.97 31.83 54.99
CA GLY A 16 9.51 30.46 55.24
C GLY A 16 10.26 29.42 54.41
N SER A 17 11.42 29.02 54.90
CA SER A 17 12.23 27.95 54.34
C SER A 17 11.61 26.57 54.59
N ARG A 18 11.58 25.72 53.55
CA ARG A 18 12.11 24.35 53.62
C ARG A 18 12.13 23.65 52.27
N ARG A 19 13.37 23.31 51.88
CA ARG A 19 13.90 22.14 51.18
C ARG A 19 13.20 21.63 49.91
N ARG A 20 14.05 21.58 48.87
CA ARG A 20 13.92 20.85 47.60
C ARG A 20 13.66 19.38 47.88
N ASP A 21 12.56 18.86 47.34
CA ASP A 21 12.47 17.47 46.90
C ASP A 21 12.21 17.49 45.39
N THR A 22 13.24 17.13 44.65
CA THR A 22 13.17 16.79 43.24
C THR A 22 12.57 15.40 43.14
N ASP A 23 11.29 15.30 42.84
CA ASP A 23 10.72 14.05 42.32
C ASP A 23 10.07 14.32 40.97
N ALA A 24 10.87 14.07 39.94
CA ALA A 24 10.39 13.87 38.60
C ALA A 24 9.40 12.71 38.66
N ALA A 25 8.13 13.01 38.36
CA ALA A 25 7.10 12.00 38.14
C ALA A 25 7.59 11.03 37.06
N GLN A 26 8.07 9.89 37.52
CA GLN A 26 8.66 8.83 36.74
C GLN A 26 7.53 8.10 36.02
N PHE A 27 7.26 8.46 34.76
CA PHE A 27 6.41 7.68 33.87
C PHE A 27 7.08 6.32 33.63
N PRO A 28 6.51 5.18 34.07
CA PRO A 28 7.04 3.90 33.69
C PRO A 28 6.41 3.50 32.35
N CYS A 29 6.85 4.09 31.24
CA CYS A 29 6.67 3.45 29.94
C CYS A 29 7.77 2.39 29.79
N LYS A 30 7.62 1.28 30.52
CA LYS A 30 8.40 0.08 30.23
C LYS A 30 7.73 -0.59 29.04
N VAL A 31 8.16 -0.23 27.83
CA VAL A 31 7.94 -1.07 26.65
C VAL A 31 8.81 -2.30 26.87
N ASN A 32 8.21 -3.36 27.40
CA ASN A 32 8.80 -4.69 27.34
C ASN A 32 8.76 -5.11 25.88
N LEU A 33 9.85 -4.85 25.15
CA LEU A 33 10.07 -5.41 23.83
C LEU A 33 10.53 -6.86 24.02
N ASP A 34 9.57 -7.74 24.33
CA ASP A 34 9.80 -9.17 24.28
C ASP A 34 9.91 -9.60 22.81
N LEU A 35 11.14 -9.72 22.34
CA LEU A 35 11.52 -10.06 20.97
C LEU A 35 11.39 -11.57 20.66
N THR A 36 10.45 -12.30 21.28
CA THR A 36 10.37 -13.76 21.14
C THR A 36 9.00 -14.35 20.79
N ALA A 37 8.09 -13.55 20.24
CA ALA A 37 6.97 -14.08 19.46
C ALA A 37 7.15 -13.67 18.00
N LYS A 38 7.57 -14.60 17.14
CA LYS A 38 7.25 -14.53 15.71
C LYS A 38 5.72 -14.60 15.63
N GLU A 39 5.07 -13.45 15.78
CA GLU A 39 3.65 -13.27 15.53
C GLU A 39 3.45 -13.76 14.09
N ARG A 40 3.02 -15.02 13.93
CA ARG A 40 2.65 -15.57 12.63
C ARG A 40 1.47 -14.74 12.20
N SER A 41 1.73 -13.68 11.44
CA SER A 41 0.70 -12.81 10.92
C SER A 41 -0.32 -13.70 10.23
N MET A 42 -1.58 -13.64 10.67
CA MET A 42 -2.71 -14.32 10.01
C MET A 42 -3.06 -13.65 8.67
N THR A 43 -2.05 -13.10 8.00
CA THR A 43 -2.16 -12.47 6.71
C THR A 43 -2.07 -13.58 5.65
N GLU A 44 -3.17 -13.78 4.95
CA GLU A 44 -3.32 -14.66 3.81
C GLU A 44 -3.41 -13.80 2.54
N LEU A 45 -2.80 -14.26 1.46
CA LEU A 45 -2.89 -13.65 0.14
C LEU A 45 -3.36 -14.68 -0.87
N TYR A 46 -4.50 -14.40 -1.50
CA TYR A 46 -5.05 -15.21 -2.58
C TYR A 46 -4.63 -14.61 -3.92
N VAL A 47 -3.79 -15.33 -4.65
CA VAL A 47 -3.00 -14.79 -5.78
C VAL A 47 -2.90 -15.76 -6.94
N PHE A 48 -2.58 -15.22 -8.11
CA PHE A 48 -2.11 -15.98 -9.27
C PHE A 48 -0.90 -15.22 -9.84
N PRO A 49 0.36 -15.64 -9.56
CA PRO A 49 1.56 -14.86 -9.84
C PRO A 49 1.74 -14.32 -11.27
N PRO A 50 1.32 -15.03 -12.34
CA PRO A 50 1.36 -14.47 -13.69
C PRO A 50 0.54 -13.18 -13.87
N SER A 51 -0.39 -12.88 -12.95
CA SER A 51 -1.10 -11.60 -12.92
C SER A 51 -0.21 -10.48 -12.35
N PRO A 52 0.04 -9.39 -13.11
CA PRO A 52 0.82 -8.24 -12.62
C PRO A 52 0.23 -7.62 -11.36
N ARG A 53 -1.10 -7.64 -11.23
CA ARG A 53 -1.83 -7.12 -10.06
C ARG A 53 -1.53 -7.90 -8.80
N ALA A 54 -1.43 -9.22 -8.91
CA ALA A 54 -1.05 -10.09 -7.80
C ALA A 54 0.46 -9.98 -7.52
N PHE A 55 1.26 -9.94 -8.58
CA PHE A 55 2.71 -9.80 -8.49
C PHE A 55 3.13 -8.56 -7.72
N LYS A 56 2.55 -7.38 -8.01
CA LYS A 56 2.92 -6.14 -7.29
C LYS A 56 2.63 -6.22 -5.78
N VAL A 57 1.56 -6.90 -5.37
CA VAL A 57 1.24 -7.12 -3.95
C VAL A 57 2.26 -8.04 -3.28
N MET A 58 2.60 -9.16 -3.92
CA MET A 58 3.62 -10.08 -3.41
C MET A 58 5.00 -9.42 -3.34
N ALA A 59 5.37 -8.63 -4.35
CA ALA A 59 6.62 -7.89 -4.39
C ALA A 59 6.71 -6.90 -3.22
N LEU A 60 5.63 -6.16 -2.93
CA LEU A 60 5.61 -5.25 -1.79
C LEU A 60 5.67 -6.03 -0.45
N ALA A 61 4.91 -7.12 -0.30
CA ALA A 61 4.94 -7.93 0.91
C ALA A 61 6.37 -8.42 1.19
N ASN A 62 7.04 -8.94 0.17
CA ASN A 62 8.44 -9.37 0.25
C ASN A 62 9.38 -8.20 0.60
N HIS A 63 9.24 -7.06 -0.07
CA HIS A 63 10.04 -5.86 0.21
C HIS A 63 9.89 -5.37 1.66
N LEU A 64 8.69 -5.52 2.23
CA LEU A 64 8.37 -5.12 3.61
C LEU A 64 8.69 -6.18 4.67
N GLY A 65 9.23 -7.35 4.27
CA GLY A 65 9.46 -8.47 5.16
C GLY A 65 8.17 -9.04 5.78
N ILE A 66 7.04 -8.91 5.08
CA ILE A 66 5.77 -9.51 5.46
C ILE A 66 5.69 -10.86 4.76
N GLU A 67 5.56 -11.95 5.52
CA GLU A 67 5.47 -13.32 5.03
C GLU A 67 4.01 -13.82 5.10
N PRO A 68 3.11 -13.42 4.17
CA PRO A 68 1.75 -13.90 4.17
C PRO A 68 1.68 -15.37 3.73
N THR A 69 0.67 -16.09 4.21
CA THR A 69 0.32 -17.41 3.67
C THR A 69 -0.24 -17.24 2.26
N LEU A 70 0.43 -17.81 1.26
CA LEU A 70 0.01 -17.68 -0.14
C LEU A 70 -0.97 -18.80 -0.52
N HIS A 71 -2.15 -18.40 -0.98
CA HIS A 71 -3.15 -19.27 -1.59
C HIS A 71 -3.13 -19.06 -3.11
N MET A 72 -2.53 -20.00 -3.83
CA MET A 72 -2.45 -19.94 -5.29
C MET A 72 -3.79 -20.39 -5.89
N LEU A 73 -4.44 -19.49 -6.63
CA LEU A 73 -5.70 -19.79 -7.31
C LEU A 73 -5.43 -20.36 -8.72
N ASP A 74 -6.10 -21.45 -9.06
CA ASP A 74 -6.13 -22.00 -10.42
C ASP A 74 -7.19 -21.28 -11.26
N LEU A 75 -6.74 -20.29 -12.04
CA LEU A 75 -7.64 -19.49 -12.88
C LEU A 75 -8.16 -20.26 -14.10
N ILE A 76 -7.47 -21.34 -14.50
CA ILE A 76 -7.88 -22.21 -15.62
C ILE A 76 -9.08 -23.04 -15.17
N LYS A 77 -9.04 -23.58 -13.94
CA LYS A 77 -10.18 -24.26 -13.32
C LYS A 77 -11.28 -23.32 -12.83
N GLY A 78 -11.03 -22.02 -12.83
CA GLY A 78 -12.01 -21.02 -12.43
C GLY A 78 -12.21 -20.93 -10.91
N GLU A 79 -11.20 -21.25 -10.10
CA GLU A 79 -11.32 -21.24 -8.62
C GLU A 79 -11.73 -19.88 -8.06
N GLN A 80 -11.40 -18.79 -8.75
CA GLN A 80 -11.86 -17.43 -8.42
C GLN A 80 -13.38 -17.25 -8.53
N LYS A 81 -14.09 -18.20 -9.15
CA LYS A 81 -15.56 -18.21 -9.26
C LYS A 81 -16.21 -19.17 -8.26
N SER A 82 -15.42 -19.88 -7.46
CA SER A 82 -15.97 -20.77 -6.42
C SER A 82 -16.78 -19.96 -5.40
N PRO A 83 -17.87 -20.51 -4.83
CA PRO A 83 -18.64 -19.82 -3.78
C PRO A 83 -17.78 -19.39 -2.59
N GLN A 84 -16.77 -20.21 -2.25
CA GLN A 84 -15.83 -19.94 -1.17
C GLN A 84 -14.99 -18.69 -1.45
N TYR A 85 -14.46 -18.56 -2.67
CA TYR A 85 -13.68 -17.37 -3.05
C TYR A 85 -14.56 -16.14 -3.27
N ALA A 86 -15.73 -16.31 -3.88
CA ALA A 86 -16.69 -15.23 -4.10
C ALA A 86 -17.16 -14.60 -2.78
N ALA A 87 -17.22 -15.38 -1.69
CA ALA A 87 -17.48 -14.87 -0.34
C ALA A 87 -16.35 -13.96 0.19
N LEU A 88 -15.11 -14.16 -0.25
CA LEU A 88 -13.98 -13.27 0.09
C LEU A 88 -13.93 -12.04 -0.82
N ASN A 89 -14.12 -12.24 -2.12
CA ASN A 89 -14.13 -11.16 -3.10
C ASN A 89 -15.31 -11.32 -4.08
N PRO A 90 -16.38 -10.51 -3.93
CA PRO A 90 -17.57 -10.62 -4.78
C PRO A 90 -17.27 -10.28 -6.25
N ASN A 91 -16.16 -9.60 -6.55
CA ASN A 91 -15.72 -9.34 -7.92
C ASN A 91 -15.16 -10.60 -8.61
N MET A 92 -14.94 -11.70 -7.87
CA MET A 92 -14.35 -12.95 -8.38
C MET A 92 -13.00 -12.70 -9.08
N ARG A 93 -12.22 -11.77 -8.52
CA ARG A 93 -10.92 -11.31 -9.02
C ARG A 93 -9.88 -11.38 -7.92
N MET A 94 -8.63 -11.40 -8.33
CA MET A 94 -7.44 -11.43 -7.47
C MET A 94 -6.57 -10.20 -7.78
N PRO A 95 -5.68 -9.79 -6.86
CA PRO A 95 -5.43 -10.36 -5.53
C PRO A 95 -6.53 -10.05 -4.49
N THR A 96 -6.60 -10.88 -3.46
CA THR A 96 -7.38 -10.64 -2.24
C THR A 96 -6.51 -10.91 -1.01
N LEU A 97 -6.53 -10.00 -0.04
CA LEU A 97 -5.86 -10.13 1.25
C LEU A 97 -6.90 -10.46 2.32
N LYS A 98 -6.56 -11.37 3.21
CA LYS A 98 -7.28 -11.62 4.46
C LYS A 98 -6.31 -11.50 5.61
N ASP A 99 -6.58 -10.64 6.59
CA ASP A 99 -5.74 -10.49 7.79
C ASP A 99 -6.63 -10.61 9.03
N GLY A 100 -6.64 -11.81 9.62
CA GLY A 100 -7.67 -12.19 10.59
C GLY A 100 -9.07 -12.17 9.97
N ASP A 101 -9.97 -11.37 10.56
CA ASP A 101 -11.35 -11.21 10.08
C ASP A 101 -11.51 -10.13 9.01
N TYR A 102 -10.45 -9.35 8.74
CA TYR A 102 -10.48 -8.29 7.75
C TYR A 102 -10.16 -8.83 6.35
N VAL A 103 -11.07 -8.62 5.40
CA VAL A 103 -10.88 -9.01 4.00
C VAL A 103 -10.81 -7.76 3.13
N LEU A 104 -9.79 -7.68 2.29
CA LEU A 104 -9.52 -6.54 1.42
C LEU A 104 -9.22 -7.02 0.00
N TRP A 105 -9.92 -6.42 -0.96
CA TRP A 105 -9.71 -6.58 -2.39
C TRP A 105 -9.28 -5.25 -3.02
N GLU A 106 -8.93 -5.28 -4.30
CA GLU A 106 -8.16 -4.26 -5.04
C GLU A 106 -6.66 -4.22 -4.71
N SER A 107 -5.85 -4.50 -5.74
CA SER A 107 -4.38 -4.56 -5.59
C SER A 107 -3.77 -3.28 -5.03
N ASN A 108 -4.19 -2.09 -5.47
CA ASN A 108 -3.66 -0.82 -4.96
C ASN A 108 -4.09 -0.54 -3.51
N ALA A 109 -5.30 -0.94 -3.11
CA ALA A 109 -5.74 -0.83 -1.73
C ALA A 109 -4.92 -1.74 -0.82
N ILE A 110 -4.66 -2.98 -1.27
CA ILE A 110 -3.78 -3.93 -0.56
C ILE A 110 -2.35 -3.35 -0.44
N LEU A 111 -1.82 -2.71 -1.49
CA LEU A 111 -0.50 -2.07 -1.41
C LEU A 111 -0.46 -0.99 -0.30
N GLN A 112 -1.46 -0.11 -0.26
CA GLN A 112 -1.53 0.91 0.78
C GLN A 112 -1.68 0.31 2.18
N TYR A 113 -2.48 -0.75 2.32
CA TYR A 113 -2.65 -1.47 3.59
C TYR A 113 -1.33 -2.05 4.10
N LEU A 114 -0.60 -2.78 3.26
CA LEU A 114 0.69 -3.38 3.63
C LEU A 114 1.73 -2.30 3.96
N ALA A 115 1.81 -1.22 3.18
CA ALA A 115 2.71 -0.10 3.46
C ALA A 115 2.37 0.59 4.79
N ALA A 116 1.08 0.76 5.11
CA ALA A 116 0.63 1.34 6.38
C ALA A 116 1.01 0.47 7.59
N LYS A 117 1.10 -0.86 7.45
CA LYS A 117 1.59 -1.77 8.50
C LYS A 117 3.11 -1.63 8.76
N ARG A 118 3.83 -0.91 7.91
CA ARG A 118 5.28 -0.69 7.99
C ARG A 118 5.61 0.79 7.72
N PRO A 119 5.17 1.71 8.60
CA PRO A 119 5.38 3.15 8.38
C PRO A 119 6.86 3.54 8.26
N GLN A 120 7.76 2.79 8.89
CA GLN A 120 9.21 2.96 8.79
C GLN A 120 9.77 2.76 7.37
N SER A 121 9.01 2.12 6.47
CA SER A 121 9.43 1.94 5.07
C SER A 121 9.38 3.24 4.26
N GLY A 122 8.62 4.25 4.70
CA GLY A 122 8.42 5.50 3.97
C GLY A 122 7.63 5.37 2.65
N LEU A 123 7.14 4.17 2.31
CA LEU A 123 6.45 3.92 1.04
C LEU A 123 5.05 4.56 0.96
N LEU A 124 4.43 4.80 2.12
CA LEU A 124 3.18 5.54 2.23
C LEU A 124 3.38 6.74 3.16
N PRO A 125 3.69 7.93 2.60
CA PRO A 125 3.90 9.14 3.39
C PRO A 125 2.66 9.52 4.22
N THR A 126 2.90 10.16 5.37
CA THR A 126 1.84 10.71 6.23
C THR A 126 1.43 12.13 5.84
N ASP A 127 2.32 12.88 5.17
CA ASP A 127 1.98 14.17 4.57
C ASP A 127 0.89 13.98 3.50
N GLU A 128 -0.16 14.80 3.59
CA GLU A 128 -1.35 14.66 2.74
C GLU A 128 -1.00 14.80 1.25
N LYS A 129 -0.17 15.79 0.89
CA LYS A 129 0.19 16.05 -0.51
C LYS A 129 1.03 14.90 -1.07
N ALA A 130 2.01 14.43 -0.31
CA ALA A 130 2.84 13.30 -0.71
C ALA A 130 2.02 12.01 -0.83
N ARG A 131 1.05 11.78 0.06
CA ARG A 131 0.14 10.63 -0.02
C ARG A 131 -0.80 10.72 -1.23
N LEU A 132 -1.30 11.91 -1.55
CA LEU A 132 -2.08 12.16 -2.75
C LEU A 132 -1.26 11.94 -4.02
N ASP A 133 0.04 12.25 -3.99
CA ASP A 133 0.94 11.96 -5.11
C ASP A 133 1.08 10.44 -5.36
N VAL A 134 1.28 9.63 -4.31
CA VAL A 134 1.28 8.16 -4.43
C VAL A 134 -0.06 7.68 -5.00
N THR A 135 -1.16 8.21 -4.46
CA THR A 135 -2.52 7.84 -4.85
C THR A 135 -2.79 8.19 -6.32
N ARG A 136 -2.34 9.36 -6.79
CA ARG A 136 -2.43 9.78 -8.19
C ARG A 136 -1.77 8.79 -9.13
N TRP A 137 -0.56 8.33 -8.80
CA TRP A 137 0.16 7.35 -9.63
C TRP A 137 -0.50 5.97 -9.61
N GLN A 138 -1.05 5.54 -8.47
CA GLN A 138 -1.83 4.29 -8.39
C GLN A 138 -3.12 4.34 -9.23
N PHE A 139 -3.84 5.46 -9.21
CA PHE A 139 -5.02 5.63 -10.05
C PHE A 139 -4.67 5.77 -11.53
N TRP A 140 -3.56 6.47 -11.85
CA TRP A 140 -3.07 6.55 -13.21
C TRP A 140 -2.67 5.18 -13.76
N ASP A 141 -1.99 4.36 -12.93
CA ASP A 141 -1.68 2.96 -13.25
C ASP A 141 -2.95 2.19 -13.59
N LEU A 142 -3.93 2.21 -12.68
CA LEU A 142 -5.19 1.49 -12.83
C LEU A 142 -5.98 1.90 -14.08
N ALA A 143 -6.05 3.20 -14.37
CA ALA A 143 -6.92 3.73 -15.42
C ALA A 143 -6.26 3.76 -16.80
N HIS A 144 -4.93 3.80 -16.89
CA HIS A 144 -4.23 4.06 -18.16
C HIS A 144 -3.14 3.02 -18.43
N TRP A 145 -2.18 2.88 -17.51
CA TRP A 145 -1.00 2.04 -17.73
C TRP A 145 -1.35 0.57 -17.81
N ASP A 146 -2.00 0.05 -16.76
CA ASP A 146 -2.30 -1.36 -16.65
C ASP A 146 -3.20 -1.88 -17.79
N PRO A 147 -4.32 -1.22 -18.17
CA PRO A 147 -5.15 -1.69 -19.28
C PRO A 147 -4.38 -1.80 -20.60
N THR A 148 -3.41 -0.91 -20.80
CA THR A 148 -2.55 -0.90 -22.00
C THR A 148 -1.54 -2.04 -21.96
N CYS A 149 -0.86 -2.22 -20.82
CA CYS A 149 0.11 -3.30 -20.61
C CYS A 149 -0.55 -4.68 -20.62
N ALA A 150 -1.78 -4.79 -20.11
CA ALA A 150 -2.53 -6.03 -20.02
C ALA A 150 -2.79 -6.67 -21.39
N VAL A 151 -2.90 -5.88 -22.47
CA VAL A 151 -3.08 -6.43 -23.83
C VAL A 151 -1.86 -7.24 -24.25
N PHE A 152 -0.65 -6.74 -24.02
CA PHE A 152 0.57 -7.48 -24.37
C PHE A 152 0.68 -8.79 -23.60
N ILE A 153 0.33 -8.77 -22.32
CA ILE A 153 0.35 -9.97 -21.47
C ILE A 153 -0.73 -10.93 -21.94
N PHE A 154 -1.94 -10.44 -22.23
CA PHE A 154 -3.02 -11.29 -22.69
C PHE A 154 -2.67 -11.96 -24.02
N GLU A 155 -2.30 -11.20 -25.04
CA GLU A 155 -2.03 -11.75 -26.37
C GLU A 155 -0.78 -12.63 -26.40
N ASN A 156 0.35 -12.19 -25.82
CA ASN A 156 1.62 -12.91 -25.92
C ASN A 156 1.81 -14.01 -24.88
N VAL A 157 1.14 -13.92 -23.72
CA VAL A 157 1.35 -14.88 -22.61
C VAL A 157 0.07 -15.67 -22.35
N VAL A 158 -1.04 -15.00 -22.06
CA VAL A 158 -2.26 -15.72 -21.66
C VAL A 158 -2.83 -16.53 -22.82
N LYS A 159 -3.05 -15.92 -23.98
CA LYS A 159 -3.68 -16.55 -25.14
C LYS A 159 -2.78 -17.63 -25.75
N SER A 160 -1.51 -17.29 -25.97
CA SER A 160 -0.53 -18.15 -26.63
C SER A 160 0.02 -19.25 -25.71
N VAL A 161 0.46 -18.91 -24.49
CA VAL A 161 1.17 -19.85 -23.61
C VAL A 161 0.24 -20.54 -22.60
N VAL A 162 -0.62 -19.77 -21.92
CA VAL A 162 -1.45 -20.29 -20.82
C VAL A 162 -2.65 -21.05 -21.34
N LEU A 163 -3.43 -20.44 -22.24
CA LEU A 163 -4.67 -21.00 -22.79
C LEU A 163 -4.43 -21.83 -24.06
N LYS A 164 -3.29 -21.64 -24.74
CA LYS A 164 -2.99 -22.27 -26.05
C LYS A 164 -4.15 -22.14 -27.04
N SER A 165 -4.79 -20.98 -27.03
CA SER A 165 -6.05 -20.69 -27.73
C SER A 165 -5.86 -20.00 -29.08
N GLY A 166 -4.61 -19.81 -29.49
CA GLY A 166 -4.23 -19.22 -30.77
C GLY A 166 -3.05 -18.27 -30.65
N GLU A 167 -2.62 -17.76 -31.80
CA GLU A 167 -1.54 -16.79 -31.90
C GLU A 167 -1.98 -15.38 -31.44
N PRO A 168 -1.03 -14.54 -30.97
CA PRO A 168 -1.28 -13.14 -30.67
C PRO A 168 -1.92 -12.40 -31.86
N ASP A 169 -2.93 -11.57 -31.62
CA ASP A 169 -3.51 -10.70 -32.65
C ASP A 169 -2.59 -9.51 -32.95
N PRO A 170 -1.99 -9.42 -34.16
CA PRO A 170 -1.09 -8.33 -34.50
C PRO A 170 -1.75 -6.95 -34.46
N ALA A 171 -3.05 -6.85 -34.78
CA ALA A 171 -3.77 -5.58 -34.77
C ALA A 171 -4.00 -5.09 -33.33
N ALA A 172 -4.36 -6.00 -32.42
CA ALA A 172 -4.48 -5.69 -30.99
C ALA A 172 -3.14 -5.23 -30.40
N ILE A 173 -2.05 -5.91 -30.75
CA ILE A 173 -0.69 -5.52 -30.33
C ILE A 173 -0.28 -4.16 -30.89
N ALA A 174 -0.55 -3.88 -32.17
CA ALA A 174 -0.23 -2.58 -32.77
C ALA A 174 -0.97 -1.43 -32.07
N LYS A 175 -2.28 -1.60 -31.82
CA LYS A 175 -3.09 -0.61 -31.09
C LYS A 175 -2.62 -0.42 -29.64
N ALA A 176 -2.25 -1.51 -28.97
CA ALA A 176 -1.68 -1.43 -27.62
C ALA A 176 -0.33 -0.71 -27.62
N THR A 177 0.49 -0.90 -28.65
CA THR A 177 1.80 -0.23 -28.82
C THR A 177 1.66 1.27 -28.97
N GLU A 178 0.72 1.75 -29.78
CA GLU A 178 0.41 3.18 -29.90
C GLU A 178 -0.04 3.77 -28.56
N SER A 179 -0.96 3.07 -27.88
CA SER A 179 -1.46 3.49 -26.57
C SER A 179 -0.34 3.51 -25.52
N PHE A 180 0.55 2.51 -25.56
CA PHE A 180 1.67 2.37 -24.65
C PHE A 180 2.61 3.55 -24.79
N HIS A 181 3.07 3.85 -26.01
CA HIS A 181 3.96 4.99 -26.26
C HIS A 181 3.31 6.32 -25.88
N ARG A 182 2.01 6.48 -26.11
CA ARG A 182 1.29 7.70 -25.71
C ARG A 182 1.27 7.87 -24.19
N ILE A 183 0.99 6.81 -23.45
CA ILE A 183 0.85 6.84 -21.98
C ILE A 183 2.24 6.91 -21.33
N ALA A 184 3.23 6.19 -21.85
CA ALA A 184 4.61 6.19 -21.37
C ALA A 184 5.23 7.60 -21.33
N LYS A 185 4.86 8.50 -22.26
CA LYS A 185 5.30 9.90 -22.24
C LYS A 185 5.00 10.62 -20.92
N VAL A 186 3.90 10.29 -20.24
CA VAL A 186 3.56 10.87 -18.93
C VAL A 186 4.57 10.41 -17.88
N LEU A 187 4.92 9.12 -17.89
CA LEU A 187 5.89 8.54 -16.99
C LEU A 187 7.31 9.07 -17.28
N ASP A 188 7.72 9.09 -18.55
CA ASP A 188 9.02 9.64 -18.98
C ASP A 188 9.18 11.10 -18.54
N GLY A 189 8.12 11.90 -18.74
CA GLY A 189 8.09 13.29 -18.30
C GLY A 189 8.25 13.45 -16.79
N GLN A 190 7.60 12.58 -16.00
CA GLN A 190 7.71 12.59 -14.55
C GLN A 190 9.10 12.18 -14.05
N LEU A 191 9.71 11.17 -14.69
CA LEU A 191 11.00 10.61 -14.28
C LEU A 191 12.19 11.43 -14.80
N LYS A 192 11.98 12.32 -15.77
CA LYS A 192 13.03 13.15 -16.33
C LYS A 192 13.76 13.94 -15.23
N GLY A 193 15.05 13.65 -15.06
CA GLY A 193 15.91 14.31 -14.09
C GLY A 193 15.75 13.82 -12.64
N LYS A 194 15.05 12.70 -12.41
CA LYS A 194 14.95 12.04 -11.11
C LYS A 194 15.79 10.76 -11.11
N GLN A 195 16.67 10.62 -10.11
CA GLN A 195 17.37 9.38 -9.76
C GLN A 195 17.11 9.09 -8.29
#